data_AF-A0A7S0NT16-F1
#
_entry.id   AF-A0A7S0NT16-F1
#
_cell.length_a   1.000
_cell.length_b   1.000
_cell.length_c   1.000
_cell.angle_alpha   90.00
_cell.angle_beta   90.00
_cell.angle_gamma   90.00
#
_symmetry.space_group_name_H-M   'P 1'
#
loop_
_entity.id
_entity.type
_entity.pdbx_description
1 polymer ?
#
loop_
_entity_poly.entity_id
_entity_poly.type
_entity_poly.pdbx_seq_one_letter_code
_entity_poly.pdbx_strand_id
1 'polypeptide(L)'
;TLREDLLTSLSSLAAERRFDHVLVESSGISEPLPVAETFTFKDQATGVSLNDVASLSSLVTVVDAASIFEELHTVDTLVDRGWQAGEGDERTVAHLLCDQLEFADVLVVNKVDLVSEAQLGAVEALLKKVNPRAEQIRTDHSRLVPARLLGTARFDLRQAEEHPGWLKEAREHEHT
;
A
#
# COMPACT_ATOMS: atom_id res chain seq x y z
N THR A 1 19.06 -3.07 -4.18
CA THR A 1 17.89 -3.48 -3.38
C THR A 1 16.65 -2.78 -3.92
N LEU A 2 15.42 -3.18 -3.54
CA LEU A 2 14.18 -2.51 -3.99
C LEU A 2 14.24 -0.97 -3.81
N ARG A 3 14.88 -0.50 -2.73
CA ARG A 3 15.04 0.92 -2.42
C ARG A 3 15.93 1.64 -3.44
N GLU A 4 17.09 1.07 -3.76
CA GLU A 4 18.04 1.65 -4.73
C GLU A 4 17.44 1.67 -6.15
N ASP A 5 16.72 0.61 -6.51
CA ASP A 5 16.06 0.51 -7.82
C ASP A 5 14.95 1.55 -7.96
N LEU A 6 14.17 1.76 -6.89
CA LEU A 6 13.11 2.76 -6.85
C LEU A 6 13.70 4.19 -6.90
N LEU A 7 14.73 4.49 -6.11
CA LEU A 7 15.44 5.77 -6.14
C LEU A 7 15.99 6.08 -7.53
N THR A 8 16.66 5.11 -8.15
CA THR A 8 17.25 5.27 -9.49
C THR A 8 16.17 5.52 -10.54
N SER A 9 15.11 4.71 -10.54
CA SER A 9 14.03 4.79 -11.52
C SER A 9 13.24 6.09 -11.39
N LEU A 10 12.83 6.46 -10.17
CA LEU A 10 12.10 7.70 -9.91
C LEU A 10 12.97 8.93 -10.20
N SER A 11 14.26 8.89 -9.88
CA SER A 11 15.18 9.99 -10.21
C SER A 11 15.33 10.20 -11.71
N SER A 12 15.44 9.13 -12.48
CA SER A 12 15.48 9.21 -13.94
C SER A 12 14.19 9.81 -14.51
N LEU A 13 13.03 9.33 -14.06
CA LEU A 13 11.73 9.83 -14.51
C LEU A 13 11.50 11.30 -14.16
N ALA A 14 11.88 11.71 -12.95
CA ALA A 14 11.77 13.09 -12.51
C ALA A 14 12.69 14.03 -13.32
N ALA A 15 13.89 13.58 -13.67
CA ALA A 15 14.83 14.34 -14.49
C ALA A 15 14.28 14.65 -15.89
N GLU A 16 13.38 13.82 -16.44
CA GLU A 16 12.74 14.07 -17.73
C GLU A 16 11.78 15.27 -17.71
N ARG A 17 11.23 15.66 -16.56
CA ARG A 17 10.29 16.79 -16.38
C ARG A 17 9.08 16.76 -17.33
N ARG A 18 8.57 15.56 -17.63
CA ARG A 18 7.42 15.34 -18.52
C ARG A 18 6.22 14.68 -17.84
N PHE A 19 6.36 14.33 -16.56
CA PHE A 19 5.34 13.66 -15.77
C PHE A 19 5.07 14.45 -14.49
N ASP A 20 3.79 14.64 -14.16
CA ASP A 20 3.36 15.26 -12.90
C ASP A 20 3.16 14.22 -11.79
N HIS A 21 2.92 12.96 -12.16
CA HIS A 21 2.63 11.86 -11.25
C HIS A 21 3.31 10.57 -11.71
N VAL A 22 3.72 9.76 -10.75
CA VAL A 22 4.18 8.39 -10.97
C VAL A 22 3.30 7.46 -10.16
N LEU A 23 2.78 6.41 -10.80
CA LEU A 23 2.08 5.32 -10.14
C LEU A 23 3.04 4.14 -10.04
N VAL A 24 3.23 3.64 -8.82
CA VAL A 24 4.05 2.46 -8.55
C VAL A 24 3.11 1.31 -8.22
N GLU A 25 3.12 0.29 -9.06
CA GLU A 25 2.47 -0.98 -8.75
C GLU A 25 3.47 -1.83 -7.96
N SER A 26 3.21 -2.01 -6.66
CA SER A 26 3.97 -2.96 -5.85
C SER A 26 3.50 -4.38 -6.14
N SER A 27 4.33 -5.38 -5.83
CA SER A 27 3.86 -6.76 -5.87
C SER A 27 2.67 -6.94 -4.92
N GLY A 28 1.74 -7.85 -5.21
CA GLY A 28 0.56 -8.09 -4.36
C GLY A 28 0.88 -8.52 -2.93
N ILE A 29 2.14 -8.88 -2.66
CA ILE A 29 2.68 -9.30 -1.36
C ILE A 29 3.54 -8.22 -0.70
N SER A 30 3.72 -7.09 -1.37
CA SER A 30 4.46 -5.95 -0.82
C SER A 30 3.59 -5.18 0.16
N GLU A 31 4.20 -4.78 1.27
CA GLU A 31 3.58 -3.87 2.23
C GLU A 31 3.69 -2.41 1.78
N PRO A 32 2.68 -1.59 2.07
CA PRO A 32 2.72 -0.16 1.80
C PRO A 32 3.83 0.56 2.57
N LEU A 33 4.14 0.09 3.79
CA LEU A 33 5.06 0.76 4.70
C LEU A 33 6.53 0.74 4.26
N PRO A 34 7.15 -0.39 3.88
CA PRO A 34 8.52 -0.40 3.38
C PRO A 34 8.70 0.50 2.15
N VAL A 35 7.67 0.58 1.29
CA VAL A 35 7.68 1.49 0.14
C VAL A 35 7.66 2.94 0.61
N ALA A 36 6.80 3.30 1.55
CA ALA A 36 6.76 4.65 2.11
C ALA A 36 8.05 5.01 2.86
N GLU A 37 8.65 4.06 3.57
CA GLU A 37 9.92 4.23 4.29
C GLU A 37 11.05 4.62 3.34
N THR A 38 11.07 4.10 2.10
CA THR A 38 12.08 4.50 1.11
C THR A 38 12.15 6.01 0.86
N PHE A 39 11.05 6.74 1.09
CA PHE A 39 10.99 8.19 0.95
C PHE A 39 11.59 8.93 2.17
N THR A 40 11.80 8.29 3.31
CA THR A 40 12.39 8.94 4.50
C THR A 40 13.91 8.86 4.50
N PHE A 41 14.48 7.85 3.84
CA PHE A 41 15.91 7.63 3.83
C PHE A 41 16.68 8.66 2.99
N LYS A 42 17.89 8.95 3.44
CA LYS A 42 18.92 9.64 2.68
C LYS A 42 19.98 8.64 2.30
N ASP A 43 20.32 8.60 1.01
CA ASP A 43 21.44 7.81 0.52
C ASP A 43 22.74 8.31 1.18
N GLN A 44 23.52 7.41 1.76
CA GLN A 44 24.71 7.79 2.53
C GLN A 44 25.87 8.25 1.62
N ALA A 45 25.92 7.76 0.38
CA ALA A 45 27.02 8.08 -0.55
C ALA A 45 26.82 9.43 -1.24
N THR A 46 25.58 9.79 -1.57
CA THR A 46 25.21 10.98 -2.33
C THR A 46 24.52 12.05 -1.49
N GLY A 47 23.97 11.68 -0.33
CA GLY A 47 23.19 12.56 0.55
C GLY A 47 21.78 12.86 0.05
N VAL A 48 21.35 12.27 -1.08
CA VAL A 48 20.07 12.52 -1.74
C VAL A 48 18.99 11.60 -1.17
N SER A 49 17.79 12.13 -0.94
CA SER A 49 16.59 11.36 -0.61
C SER A 49 15.63 11.27 -1.80
N LEU A 50 14.83 10.21 -1.85
CA LEU A 50 13.68 10.14 -2.75
C LEU A 50 12.74 11.34 -2.57
N ASN A 51 12.57 11.84 -1.34
CA ASN A 51 11.74 13.00 -1.04
C ASN A 51 12.27 14.33 -1.61
N ASP A 52 13.55 14.40 -1.98
CA ASP A 52 14.11 15.56 -2.67
C ASP A 52 13.69 15.63 -4.15
N VAL A 53 13.21 14.50 -4.69
CA VAL A 53 12.93 14.31 -6.12
C VAL A 53 11.44 14.08 -6.39
N ALA A 54 10.75 13.35 -5.52
CA ALA A 54 9.33 13.07 -5.61
C ALA A 54 8.70 12.94 -4.21
N SER A 55 7.48 13.46 -4.04
CA SER A 55 6.71 13.29 -2.81
C SER A 55 5.75 12.11 -2.91
N LEU A 56 5.71 11.25 -1.90
CA LEU A 56 4.66 10.22 -1.78
C LEU A 56 3.30 10.90 -1.50
N SER A 57 2.33 10.68 -2.39
CA SER A 57 1.03 11.36 -2.34
C SER A 57 -0.06 10.55 -1.66
N SER A 58 -0.15 9.25 -1.95
CA SER A 58 -1.17 8.38 -1.39
C SER A 58 -0.78 6.91 -1.51
N LEU A 59 -1.13 6.11 -0.51
CA LEU A 59 -1.15 4.66 -0.55
C LEU A 59 -2.56 4.18 -0.96
N VAL A 60 -2.63 3.32 -1.97
CA VAL A 60 -3.91 2.85 -2.54
C VAL A 60 -3.97 1.34 -2.49
N THR A 61 -5.03 0.81 -1.87
CA THR A 61 -5.29 -0.64 -1.82
C THR A 61 -6.56 -0.95 -2.60
N VAL A 62 -6.47 -1.90 -3.52
CA VAL A 62 -7.64 -2.41 -4.26
C VAL A 62 -8.19 -3.62 -3.54
N VAL A 63 -9.42 -3.50 -3.04
CA VAL A 63 -10.11 -4.54 -2.27
C VAL A 63 -11.05 -5.30 -3.19
N ASP A 64 -10.91 -6.61 -3.25
CA ASP A 64 -11.90 -7.49 -3.89
C ASP A 64 -13.10 -7.69 -2.95
N ALA A 65 -14.22 -7.04 -3.24
CA ALA A 65 -15.42 -7.14 -2.41
C ALA A 65 -16.01 -8.56 -2.35
N ALA A 66 -15.76 -9.38 -3.36
CA ALA A 66 -16.32 -10.73 -3.46
C ALA A 66 -15.56 -11.74 -2.60
N SER A 67 -14.24 -11.57 -2.42
CA SER A 67 -13.39 -12.53 -1.73
C SER A 67 -12.83 -12.06 -0.39
N ILE A 68 -12.89 -10.76 -0.06
CA ILE A 68 -12.20 -10.22 1.13
C ILE A 68 -12.56 -10.93 2.45
N PHE A 69 -13.82 -11.32 2.64
CA PHE A 69 -14.21 -12.06 3.84
C PHE A 69 -13.62 -13.46 3.85
N GLU A 70 -13.55 -14.16 2.72
CA GLU A 70 -12.93 -15.49 2.65
C GLU A 70 -11.43 -15.39 2.97
N GLU A 71 -10.75 -14.42 2.34
CA GLU A 71 -9.30 -14.25 2.51
C GLU A 71 -8.93 -13.80 3.94
N LEU A 72 -9.76 -13.01 4.62
CA LEU A 72 -9.50 -12.62 6.02
C LEU A 72 -9.77 -13.75 7.04
N HIS A 73 -10.55 -14.77 6.68
CA HIS A 73 -10.82 -15.92 7.55
C HIS A 73 -9.91 -17.12 7.27
N THR A 74 -9.07 -17.06 6.24
CA THR A 74 -8.14 -18.14 5.95
C THR A 74 -7.07 -18.25 7.04
N VAL A 75 -6.59 -19.48 7.25
CA VAL A 75 -5.42 -19.77 8.09
C VAL A 75 -4.17 -19.96 7.24
N ASP A 76 -4.28 -19.85 5.91
CA ASP A 76 -3.18 -20.03 4.98
C ASP A 76 -2.05 -19.02 5.27
N THR A 77 -0.83 -19.53 5.26
CA THR A 77 0.37 -18.71 5.26
C THR A 77 0.65 -18.15 3.87
N LEU A 78 1.50 -17.13 3.79
CA LEU A 78 2.01 -16.67 2.51
C LEU A 78 2.79 -17.79 1.79
N VAL A 79 3.47 -18.67 2.54
CA VAL A 79 4.14 -19.85 1.98
C VAL A 79 3.16 -20.80 1.31
N ASP A 80 2.02 -21.11 1.96
CA ASP A 80 1.00 -22.02 1.41
C ASP A 80 0.43 -21.53 0.07
N ARG A 81 0.37 -20.20 -0.12
CA ARG A 81 -0.08 -19.54 -1.35
C ARG A 81 1.04 -19.26 -2.35
N GLY A 82 2.30 -19.56 -2.02
CA GLY A 82 3.46 -19.23 -2.86
C GLY A 82 3.74 -17.71 -2.95
N TRP A 83 3.33 -16.96 -1.93
CA TRP A 83 3.37 -15.50 -1.80
C TRP A 83 4.44 -15.01 -0.83
N GLN A 84 5.36 -15.88 -0.40
CA GLN A 84 6.44 -15.51 0.51
C GLN A 84 7.36 -14.44 -0.12
N ALA A 85 7.70 -13.41 0.66
CA ALA A 85 8.66 -12.38 0.22
C ALA A 85 10.11 -12.86 0.31
N GLY A 86 10.39 -13.86 1.16
CA GLY A 86 11.72 -14.41 1.38
C GLY A 86 11.71 -15.65 2.26
N GLU A 87 12.89 -16.20 2.54
CA GLU A 87 13.05 -17.29 3.50
C GLU A 87 12.67 -16.82 4.91
N GLY A 88 11.79 -17.58 5.59
CA GLY A 88 11.32 -17.23 6.94
C GLY A 88 10.10 -16.31 6.98
N ASP A 89 9.40 -16.10 5.86
CA ASP A 89 8.14 -15.37 5.85
C ASP A 89 7.01 -16.23 6.47
N GLU A 90 6.76 -16.04 7.77
CA GLU A 90 5.78 -16.80 8.55
C GLU A 90 4.38 -16.13 8.61
N ARG A 91 4.16 -15.07 7.82
CA ARG A 91 2.90 -14.33 7.88
C ARG A 91 1.74 -15.13 7.29
N THR A 92 0.54 -14.81 7.75
CA THR A 92 -0.70 -15.30 7.15
C THR A 92 -1.20 -14.33 6.08
N VAL A 93 -2.00 -14.84 5.15
CA VAL A 93 -2.70 -13.99 4.16
C VAL A 93 -3.53 -12.92 4.88
N ALA A 94 -4.22 -13.29 5.95
CA ALA A 94 -5.02 -12.36 6.73
C ALA A 94 -4.21 -11.23 7.36
N HIS A 95 -2.99 -11.50 7.85
CA HIS A 95 -2.11 -10.45 8.39
C HIS A 95 -1.70 -9.47 7.28
N LEU A 96 -1.21 -9.97 6.15
CA LEU A 96 -0.81 -9.13 5.01
C LEU A 96 -1.97 -8.22 4.54
N LEU A 97 -3.18 -8.77 4.41
CA LEU A 97 -4.35 -8.00 4.00
C LEU A 97 -4.72 -6.95 5.04
N CYS A 98 -4.69 -7.29 6.33
CA CYS A 98 -4.94 -6.32 7.39
C CYS A 98 -4.00 -5.13 7.31
N ASP A 99 -2.69 -5.37 7.13
CA ASP A 99 -1.69 -4.31 7.02
C ASP A 99 -1.96 -3.43 5.78
N GLN A 100 -2.21 -4.04 4.62
CA GLN A 100 -2.55 -3.31 3.40
C GLN A 100 -3.81 -2.45 3.52
N LEU A 101 -4.80 -2.88 4.31
CA LEU A 101 -6.02 -2.12 4.56
C LEU A 101 -5.81 -0.99 5.58
N GLU A 102 -5.03 -1.23 6.62
CA GLU A 102 -4.77 -0.29 7.72
C GLU A 102 -3.98 0.94 7.26
N PHE A 103 -3.02 0.76 6.34
CA PHE A 103 -2.16 1.85 5.87
C PHE A 103 -2.63 2.56 4.60
N ALA A 104 -3.73 2.13 3.99
CA ALA A 104 -4.25 2.77 2.79
C ALA A 104 -4.81 4.17 3.07
N ASP A 105 -4.50 5.14 2.21
CA ASP A 105 -5.21 6.42 2.16
C ASP A 105 -6.51 6.29 1.37
N VAL A 106 -6.52 5.41 0.36
CA VAL A 106 -7.66 5.12 -0.50
C VAL A 106 -7.88 3.62 -0.62
N LEU A 107 -9.10 3.18 -0.35
CA LEU A 107 -9.57 1.82 -0.53
C LEU A 107 -10.48 1.78 -1.75
N VAL A 108 -10.00 1.19 -2.84
CA VAL A 108 -10.80 0.95 -4.04
C VAL A 108 -11.55 -0.37 -3.86
N VAL A 109 -12.82 -0.28 -3.48
CA VAL A 109 -13.70 -1.44 -3.29
C VAL A 109 -14.19 -1.88 -4.68
N ASN A 110 -13.55 -2.90 -5.23
CA ASN A 110 -13.77 -3.40 -6.58
C ASN A 110 -14.68 -4.65 -6.58
N LYS A 111 -15.19 -4.99 -7.77
CA LYS A 111 -16.11 -6.11 -8.02
C LYS A 111 -17.43 -5.98 -7.27
N VAL A 112 -17.91 -4.74 -7.11
CA VAL A 112 -19.20 -4.48 -6.45
C VAL A 112 -20.38 -5.08 -7.21
N ASP A 113 -20.21 -5.39 -8.49
CA ASP A 113 -21.17 -6.09 -9.35
C ASP A 113 -21.34 -7.58 -9.01
N LEU A 114 -20.39 -8.18 -8.27
CA LEU A 114 -20.41 -9.60 -7.90
C LEU A 114 -21.02 -9.86 -6.51
N VAL A 115 -21.42 -8.81 -5.79
CA VAL A 115 -21.93 -8.91 -4.41
C VAL A 115 -23.28 -8.24 -4.26
N SER A 116 -24.09 -8.74 -3.32
CA SER A 116 -25.34 -8.07 -2.94
C SER A 116 -25.08 -6.78 -2.16
N GLU A 117 -26.04 -5.85 -2.14
CA GLU A 117 -25.99 -4.63 -1.32
C GLU A 117 -25.72 -4.92 0.17
N ALA A 118 -26.25 -6.03 0.70
CA ALA A 118 -26.00 -6.43 2.09
C ALA A 118 -24.54 -6.85 2.31
N GLN A 119 -23.96 -7.62 1.38
CA GLN A 119 -22.55 -8.00 1.43
C GLN A 119 -21.63 -6.79 1.25
N LEU A 120 -21.94 -5.91 0.29
CA LEU A 120 -21.18 -4.68 0.08
C LEU A 120 -21.20 -3.79 1.33
N GLY A 121 -22.36 -3.60 1.95
CA GLY A 121 -22.47 -2.86 3.20
C GLY A 121 -21.66 -3.47 4.35
N ALA A 122 -21.56 -4.81 4.41
CA ALA A 122 -20.70 -5.50 5.37
C ALA A 122 -19.21 -5.26 5.09
N VAL A 123 -18.79 -5.30 3.81
CA VAL A 123 -17.41 -4.99 3.40
C VAL A 123 -17.05 -3.56 3.81
N GLU A 124 -17.87 -2.57 3.44
CA GLU A 124 -17.60 -1.17 3.76
C GLU A 124 -17.53 -0.91 5.26
N ALA A 125 -18.41 -1.56 6.04
CA ALA A 125 -18.41 -1.48 7.49
C ALA A 125 -17.13 -2.09 8.10
N LEU A 126 -16.67 -3.23 7.59
CA LEU A 126 -15.40 -3.83 7.98
C LEU A 126 -14.25 -2.88 7.66
N LEU A 127 -14.16 -2.40 6.42
CA LEU A 127 -13.10 -1.48 5.98
C LEU A 127 -13.09 -0.19 6.81
N LYS A 128 -14.26 0.34 7.16
CA LYS A 128 -14.37 1.54 8.01
C LYS A 128 -13.91 1.28 9.43
N LYS A 129 -14.09 0.06 9.94
CA LYS A 129 -13.63 -0.35 11.27
C LYS A 129 -12.11 -0.54 11.30
N VAL A 130 -11.55 -1.17 10.27
CA VAL A 130 -10.10 -1.38 10.12
C VAL A 130 -9.38 -0.05 9.90
N ASN A 131 -9.85 0.74 8.94
CA ASN A 131 -9.26 2.03 8.61
C ASN A 131 -10.34 3.12 8.50
N PRO A 132 -10.62 3.85 9.59
CA PRO A 132 -11.60 4.92 9.60
C PRO A 132 -11.22 6.13 8.75
N ARG A 133 -9.94 6.28 8.39
CA ARG A 133 -9.40 7.47 7.71
C ARG A 133 -9.41 7.33 6.19
N ALA A 134 -9.30 6.11 5.66
CA ALA A 134 -9.27 5.87 4.24
C ALA A 134 -10.55 6.35 3.51
N GLU A 135 -10.36 6.96 2.34
CA GLU A 135 -11.45 7.18 1.39
C GLU A 135 -11.84 5.84 0.75
N GLN A 136 -13.12 5.47 0.82
CA GLN A 136 -13.62 4.28 0.13
C GLN A 136 -14.23 4.67 -1.23
N ILE A 137 -13.83 3.98 -2.30
CA ILE A 137 -14.31 4.21 -3.67
C ILE A 137 -14.85 2.90 -4.24
N ARG A 138 -16.15 2.83 -4.47
CA ARG A 138 -16.81 1.69 -5.13
C ARG A 138 -16.48 1.68 -6.63
N THR A 139 -16.14 0.51 -7.18
CA THR A 139 -15.83 0.32 -8.60
C THR A 139 -16.29 -1.04 -9.12
N ASP A 140 -16.63 -1.08 -10.42
CA ASP A 140 -16.71 -2.28 -11.24
C ASP A 140 -15.49 -2.33 -12.16
N HIS A 141 -14.81 -3.48 -12.24
CA HIS A 141 -13.58 -3.62 -13.05
C HIS A 141 -12.51 -2.54 -12.80
N SER A 142 -12.41 -2.03 -11.56
CA SER A 142 -11.51 -0.94 -11.15
C SER A 142 -11.65 0.33 -12.00
N ARG A 143 -12.83 0.59 -12.57
CA ARG A 143 -13.09 1.81 -13.36
C ARG A 143 -13.32 2.99 -12.43
N LEU A 144 -12.41 3.95 -12.46
CA LEU A 144 -12.51 5.22 -11.74
C LEU A 144 -11.80 6.34 -12.50
N VAL A 145 -12.14 7.59 -12.18
CA VAL A 145 -11.49 8.76 -12.75
C VAL A 145 -10.11 8.93 -12.10
N PRO A 146 -8.99 8.97 -12.86
CA PRO A 146 -7.64 9.02 -12.28
C PRO A 146 -7.43 10.17 -11.28
N ALA A 147 -8.10 11.31 -11.46
CA ALA A 147 -8.05 12.45 -10.54
C ALA A 147 -8.59 12.14 -9.12
N ARG A 148 -9.22 10.99 -8.90
CA ARG A 148 -9.61 10.50 -7.57
C ARG A 148 -8.42 9.92 -6.80
N LEU A 149 -7.38 9.48 -7.50
CA LEU A 149 -6.14 8.97 -6.92
C LEU A 149 -5.01 9.99 -7.07
N LEU A 150 -4.89 10.57 -8.26
CA LEU A 150 -3.83 11.50 -8.63
C LEU A 150 -4.22 12.94 -8.27
N GLY A 151 -3.32 13.68 -7.63
CA GLY A 151 -3.46 15.12 -7.41
C GLY A 151 -3.98 15.56 -6.03
N THR A 152 -4.34 14.62 -5.15
CA THR A 152 -4.62 14.94 -3.74
C THR A 152 -3.58 14.22 -2.88
N ALA A 153 -2.68 14.98 -2.24
CA ALA A 153 -1.79 14.41 -1.23
C ALA A 153 -2.62 14.06 0.01
N ARG A 154 -2.70 12.77 0.32
CA ARG A 154 -3.40 12.20 1.47
C ARG A 154 -2.45 11.60 2.50
N PHE A 155 -1.29 11.13 2.03
CA PHE A 155 -0.27 10.55 2.88
C PHE A 155 0.38 11.62 3.77
N ASP A 156 0.44 11.35 5.08
CA ASP A 156 1.21 12.14 6.04
C ASP A 156 2.25 11.26 6.72
N LEU A 157 3.51 11.49 6.36
CA LEU A 157 4.64 10.73 6.88
C LEU A 157 4.74 10.79 8.40
N ARG A 158 4.47 11.95 9.02
CA ARG A 158 4.56 12.10 10.48
C ARG A 158 3.51 11.25 11.19
N GLN A 159 2.33 11.15 10.59
CA GLN A 159 1.28 10.28 11.10
C GLN A 159 1.61 8.79 10.91
N ALA A 160 2.26 8.44 9.81
CA ALA A 160 2.72 7.08 9.56
C ALA A 160 3.78 6.65 10.59
N GLU A 161 4.74 7.52 10.91
CA GLU A 161 5.79 7.28 11.92
C GLU A 161 5.25 7.05 13.34
N GLU A 162 4.09 7.63 13.68
CA GLU A 162 3.41 7.41 14.96
C GLU A 162 2.72 6.04 15.05
N HIS A 163 2.56 5.34 13.92
CA HIS A 163 1.88 4.05 13.88
C HIS A 163 2.74 2.93 14.49
N PRO A 164 2.21 2.09 15.40
CA PRO A 164 2.99 1.00 16.02
C PRO A 164 3.62 0.04 15.01
N GLY A 165 2.92 -0.23 13.90
CA GLY A 165 3.41 -1.07 12.79
C GLY A 165 4.64 -0.48 12.10
N TRP A 166 4.64 0.84 11.83
CA TRP A 166 5.79 1.54 11.26
C TRP A 166 7.04 1.42 12.14
N LEU A 167 6.86 1.60 13.45
CA LEU A 167 7.97 1.53 14.40
C LEU A 167 8.57 0.12 14.53
N LYS A 168 7.79 -0.93 14.24
CA LYS A 168 8.25 -2.32 14.25
C LYS A 168 9.10 -2.62 13.02
N GLU A 169 8.62 -2.21 11.85
CA GLU A 169 9.28 -2.45 10.55
C GLU A 169 10.59 -1.65 10.41
N ALA A 170 10.58 -0.38 10.84
CA ALA A 170 11.79 0.46 10.86
C ALA A 170 12.93 -0.17 11.70
N ARG A 171 12.59 -0.84 12.80
CA ARG A 171 13.56 -1.52 13.67
C ARG A 171 14.07 -2.84 13.10
N GLU A 172 13.25 -3.57 12.37
CA GLU A 172 13.65 -4.81 11.70
C GLU A 172 14.61 -4.52 10.53
N HIS A 173 14.46 -3.37 9.88
CA HIS A 173 15.32 -2.93 8.78
C HIS A 173 16.54 -2.08 9.17
N GLU A 174 16.67 -1.62 10.42
CA GLU A 174 17.91 -0.98 10.93
C GLU A 174 19.05 -2.00 11.18
N HIS A 175 18.74 -3.30 11.21
CA HIS A 175 19.66 -4.37 11.59
C HIS A 175 20.16 -5.24 10.42
N THR A 176 20.03 -4.78 9.16
CA THR A 176 20.60 -5.47 7.98
C THR A 176 21.63 -4.63 7.25
#